data_AF-A0A2P8FZD1-F1
#
_entry.id   AF-A0A2P8FZD1-F1
#
_cell.length_a   1.000
_cell.length_b   1.000
_cell.length_c   1.000
_cell.angle_alpha   90.00
_cell.angle_beta   90.00
_cell.angle_gamma   90.00
#
_symmetry.space_group_name_H-M   'P 1'
#
loop_
_entity.id
_entity.type
_entity.pdbx_description
1 polymer ?
#
loop_
_entity_poly.entity_id
_entity_poly.type
_entity_poly.pdbx_seq_one_letter_code
_entity_poly.pdbx_strand_id
1 'polypeptide(L)'
;MDAITTQHKLSNEEIFTILKSFITEVIGEEFVEDMDISRESSFTRDLEMDSIEIVSFSEKVKSHFGEHIDFTGWLSSMDLDQLINLKLDDIINYIETCQSSK
;
A
#
# COMPACT_ATOMS: atom_id res chain seq x y z
N MET A 1 22.77 -19.06 -5.81
CA MET A 1 22.00 -17.99 -5.14
C MET A 1 21.03 -17.49 -6.18
N ASP A 2 20.00 -18.30 -6.33
CA ASP A 2 18.79 -18.13 -7.11
C ASP A 2 18.09 -16.84 -6.62
N ALA A 3 17.43 -16.01 -7.44
CA ALA A 3 16.55 -16.38 -8.51
C ALA A 3 16.45 -15.29 -9.59
N ILE A 4 16.09 -15.79 -10.76
CA ILE A 4 15.62 -15.15 -11.99
C ILE A 4 14.62 -14.02 -11.66
N THR A 5 14.95 -12.79 -12.04
CA THR A 5 13.99 -11.67 -12.10
C THR A 5 13.04 -11.89 -13.27
N THR A 6 12.13 -12.84 -13.12
CA THR A 6 11.00 -13.04 -14.03
C THR A 6 10.02 -11.90 -13.77
N GLN A 7 9.68 -11.13 -14.82
CA GLN A 7 8.64 -10.10 -14.80
C GLN A 7 7.25 -10.75 -14.59
N HIS A 8 6.98 -11.25 -13.38
CA HIS A 8 5.70 -11.83 -13.01
C HIS A 8 4.83 -10.80 -12.30
N LYS A 9 3.56 -10.72 -12.71
CA LYS A 9 2.50 -10.03 -11.97
C LYS A 9 2.55 -10.47 -10.51
N LEU A 10 2.65 -9.51 -9.59
CA LEU A 10 2.63 -9.78 -8.16
C LEU A 10 1.25 -10.27 -7.75
N SER A 11 1.21 -11.31 -6.92
CA SER A 11 -0.04 -11.80 -6.32
C SER A 11 -0.51 -10.85 -5.22
N ASN A 12 -1.78 -10.95 -4.83
CA ASN A 12 -2.35 -10.17 -3.71
C ASN A 12 -1.51 -10.31 -2.42
N GLU A 13 -0.99 -11.52 -2.13
CA GLU A 13 -0.16 -11.79 -0.96
C GLU A 13 1.23 -11.13 -1.03
N GLU A 14 1.85 -11.13 -2.20
CA GLU A 14 3.13 -10.44 -2.42
C GLU A 14 2.96 -8.92 -2.26
N ILE A 15 1.91 -8.36 -2.87
CA ILE A 15 1.59 -6.93 -2.75
C ILE A 15 1.32 -6.59 -1.28
N PHE A 16 0.50 -7.37 -0.57
CA PHE A 16 0.24 -7.17 0.85
C PHE A 16 1.53 -7.14 1.66
N THR A 17 2.45 -8.07 1.43
CA THR A 17 3.73 -8.15 2.15
C THR A 17 4.58 -6.91 1.90
N ILE A 18 4.64 -6.43 0.65
CA ILE A 18 5.35 -5.20 0.29
C ILE A 18 4.72 -3.98 0.97
N LEU A 19 3.39 -3.83 0.89
CA LEU A 19 2.70 -2.69 1.50
C LEU A 19 2.81 -2.71 3.02
N LYS A 20 2.74 -3.89 3.64
CA LYS A 20 2.96 -4.05 5.08
C LYS A 20 4.35 -3.57 5.46
N SER A 21 5.39 -3.91 4.70
CA SER A 21 6.73 -3.38 4.92
C SER A 21 6.77 -1.85 4.86
N PHE A 22 6.11 -1.23 3.88
CA PHE A 22 6.06 0.23 3.79
C PHE A 22 5.32 0.88 4.96
N ILE A 23 4.23 0.28 5.39
CA ILE A 23 3.50 0.71 6.59
C ILE A 23 4.41 0.65 7.81
N THR A 24 5.12 -0.47 8.00
CA THR A 24 6.07 -0.65 9.10
C THR A 24 7.19 0.41 9.07
N GLU A 25 7.74 0.71 7.91
CA GLU A 25 8.77 1.75 7.79
C GLU A 25 8.24 3.17 8.06
N VAL A 26 6.96 3.44 7.78
CA VAL A 26 6.36 4.77 7.95
C VAL A 26 5.93 5.00 9.39
N ILE A 27 5.24 4.03 10.00
CA ILE A 27 4.75 4.12 11.38
C ILE A 27 5.91 3.89 12.38
N GLY A 28 6.87 3.03 12.03
CA GLY A 28 7.93 2.57 12.91
C GLY A 28 7.76 1.09 13.28
N GLU A 29 8.86 0.35 13.28
CA GLU A 29 8.86 -1.09 13.59
C GLU A 29 8.30 -1.37 14.98
N GLU A 30 8.58 -0.49 15.94
CA GLU A 30 8.14 -0.61 17.34
C GLU A 30 6.63 -0.52 17.54
N PHE A 31 5.90 0.12 16.62
CA PHE A 31 4.44 0.22 16.70
C PHE A 31 3.75 -0.99 16.06
N VAL A 32 4.37 -1.57 15.02
CA VAL A 32 3.79 -2.69 14.28
C VAL A 32 3.79 -3.99 15.08
N GLU A 33 4.75 -4.19 15.98
CA GLU A 33 4.80 -5.39 16.84
C GLU A 33 3.52 -5.56 17.68
N ASP A 34 2.87 -4.46 18.07
CA ASP A 34 1.63 -4.43 18.84
C ASP A 34 0.37 -4.27 17.96
N MET A 35 0.50 -4.08 16.64
CA MET A 35 -0.62 -3.85 15.71
C MET A 35 -0.92 -5.05 14.82
N ASP A 36 -2.20 -5.46 14.78
CA ASP A 36 -2.68 -6.47 13.84
C ASP A 36 -2.96 -5.84 12.46
N ILE A 37 -1.91 -5.77 11.63
CA ILE A 37 -2.05 -5.31 10.24
C ILE A 37 -2.63 -6.43 9.39
N SER A 38 -3.89 -6.26 9.00
CA SER A 38 -4.63 -7.16 8.12
C SER A 38 -5.01 -6.44 6.81
N ARG A 39 -5.49 -7.18 5.81
CA ARG A 39 -5.95 -6.57 4.54
C ARG A 39 -7.14 -5.63 4.75
N GLU A 40 -7.95 -5.89 5.77
CA GLU A 40 -9.12 -5.07 6.06
C GLU A 40 -8.81 -3.84 6.92
N SER A 41 -7.56 -3.71 7.39
CA SER A 41 -7.13 -2.59 8.22
C SER A 41 -7.24 -1.27 7.46
N SER A 42 -7.94 -0.32 8.07
CA SER A 42 -8.06 1.07 7.64
C SER A 42 -6.81 1.86 7.96
N PHE A 43 -6.34 2.66 7.01
CA PHE A 43 -5.17 3.52 7.19
C PHE A 43 -5.36 4.55 8.31
N THR A 44 -6.54 5.14 8.41
CA THR A 44 -6.80 6.19 9.41
C THR A 44 -7.35 5.63 10.72
N ARG A 45 -8.14 4.55 10.70
CA ARG A 45 -8.85 4.06 11.89
C ARG A 45 -8.13 2.96 12.64
N ASP A 46 -7.52 2.02 11.90
CA ASP A 46 -6.83 0.88 12.50
C ASP A 46 -5.33 1.16 12.58
N LEU A 47 -4.77 1.79 11.54
CA LEU A 47 -3.34 2.14 11.50
C LEU A 47 -3.04 3.53 12.09
N GLU A 48 -4.08 4.30 12.43
CA GLU A 48 -3.98 5.65 12.99
C GLU A 48 -2.99 6.57 12.23
N MET A 49 -2.83 6.36 10.92
CA MET A 49 -1.93 7.17 10.12
C MET A 49 -2.49 8.58 9.93
N ASP A 50 -1.65 9.56 10.25
CA ASP A 50 -1.90 10.96 9.97
C ASP A 50 -1.65 11.29 8.48
N SER A 51 -1.95 12.53 8.10
CA SER A 51 -1.79 12.97 6.70
C SER A 51 -0.34 12.89 6.19
N ILE A 52 0.65 13.02 7.09
CA ILE A 52 2.08 12.99 6.73
C ILE A 52 2.52 11.56 6.41
N GLU A 53 2.04 10.61 7.18
CA GLU A 53 2.29 9.17 7.09
C GLU A 53 1.67 8.64 5.80
N ILE A 54 0.43 9.04 5.51
CA ILE A 54 -0.24 8.68 4.26
C ILE A 54 0.53 9.22 3.04
N VAL A 55 1.01 10.48 3.10
CA VAL A 55 1.86 11.03 2.03
C VAL A 55 3.16 10.24 1.89
N SER A 56 3.84 9.95 3.00
CA SER A 56 5.11 9.20 3.01
C SER A 56 4.94 7.77 2.49
N PHE A 57 3.86 7.10 2.87
CA PHE A 57 3.47 5.80 2.35
C PHE A 57 3.19 5.88 0.84
N SER A 58 2.47 6.91 0.38
CA SER A 58 2.17 7.09 -1.04
C SER A 58 3.42 7.26 -1.89
N GLU A 59 4.44 7.96 -1.37
CA GLU A 59 5.73 8.11 -2.04
C GLU A 59 6.50 6.80 -2.11
N LYS A 60 6.48 5.97 -1.06
CA LYS A 60 7.07 4.63 -1.07
C LYS A 60 6.40 3.72 -2.09
N VAL A 61 5.07 3.70 -2.13
CA VAL A 61 4.30 2.92 -3.12
C VAL A 61 4.64 3.40 -4.54
N LYS A 62 4.67 4.71 -4.78
CA LYS A 62 5.08 5.27 -6.07
C LYS A 62 6.53 4.94 -6.43
N SER A 63 7.45 4.94 -5.48
CA SER A 63 8.85 4.59 -5.73
C SER A 63 8.99 3.13 -6.16
N HIS A 64 8.21 2.24 -5.56
CA HIS A 64 8.27 0.79 -5.84
C HIS A 64 7.45 0.36 -7.07
N PHE A 65 6.27 0.96 -7.28
CA PHE A 65 5.31 0.55 -8.33
C PHE A 65 5.08 1.63 -9.40
N GLY A 66 5.59 2.85 -9.24
CA GLY A 66 5.16 4.04 -10.00
C GLY A 66 5.50 4.06 -11.49
N GLU A 67 6.32 3.15 -11.99
CA GLU A 67 6.45 2.91 -13.44
C GLU A 67 5.21 2.22 -14.04
N HIS A 68 4.35 1.65 -13.20
CA HIS A 68 3.20 0.83 -13.59
C HIS A 68 1.86 1.37 -13.08
N ILE A 69 1.86 2.24 -12.07
CA ILE A 69 0.64 2.77 -11.45
C ILE A 69 0.75 4.27 -11.15
N ASP A 70 -0.36 4.99 -11.27
CA ASP A 70 -0.46 6.39 -10.80
C ASP A 70 -1.13 6.43 -9.42
N PHE A 71 -0.40 5.91 -8.41
CA PHE A 71 -0.92 5.86 -7.04
C PHE A 71 -1.25 7.24 -6.47
N THR A 72 -0.40 8.24 -6.75
CA THR A 72 -0.62 9.61 -6.28
C THR A 72 -1.85 10.25 -6.89
N GLY A 73 -2.10 10.03 -8.19
CA GLY A 73 -3.30 10.51 -8.86
C GLY A 73 -4.55 9.81 -8.34
N TRP A 74 -4.49 8.48 -8.12
CA TRP A 74 -5.59 7.71 -7.54
C TRP A 74 -5.95 8.19 -6.14
N LEU A 75 -4.95 8.35 -5.25
CA LEU A 75 -5.17 8.85 -3.89
C LEU A 75 -5.71 10.28 -3.88
N SER A 76 -5.20 11.16 -4.76
CA SER A 76 -5.66 12.55 -4.87
C SER A 76 -7.08 12.68 -5.45
N SER A 77 -7.59 11.63 -6.09
CA SER A 77 -8.96 11.58 -6.62
C SER A 77 -10.00 11.19 -5.57
N MET A 78 -9.57 10.73 -4.39
CA MET A 78 -10.45 10.29 -3.32
C MET A 78 -11.00 11.47 -2.52
N ASP A 79 -12.28 11.38 -2.15
CA ASP A 79 -12.87 12.29 -1.17
C ASP A 79 -12.42 11.94 0.26
N LEU A 80 -12.58 12.89 1.19
CA LEU A 80 -12.21 12.72 2.60
C LEU A 80 -12.88 11.50 3.24
N ASP A 81 -14.16 11.25 2.97
CA ASP A 81 -14.86 10.05 3.45
C ASP A 81 -14.26 8.76 2.90
N GLN A 82 -13.79 8.76 1.65
CA GLN A 82 -13.14 7.59 1.05
C GLN A 82 -11.76 7.36 1.65
N LEU A 83 -11.00 8.44 1.89
CA LEU A 83 -9.68 8.37 2.49
C LEU A 83 -9.75 7.86 3.94
N ILE A 84 -10.75 8.30 4.71
CA ILE A 84 -11.00 7.79 6.07
C ILE A 84 -11.31 6.29 6.05
N ASN A 85 -12.12 5.85 5.08
CA ASN A 85 -12.50 4.43 4.96
C ASN A 85 -11.52 3.61 4.11
N LEU A 86 -10.38 4.17 3.71
CA LEU A 86 -9.40 3.51 2.86
C LEU A 86 -8.79 2.31 3.58
N LYS A 87 -8.94 1.12 3.00
CA LYS A 87 -8.36 -0.11 3.51
C LYS A 87 -7.14 -0.53 2.70
N LEU A 88 -6.33 -1.40 3.31
CA LEU A 88 -5.20 -2.01 2.64
C LEU A 88 -5.62 -2.86 1.44
N ASP A 89 -6.74 -3.57 1.51
CA ASP A 89 -7.28 -4.37 0.42
C ASP A 89 -7.63 -3.51 -0.81
N ASP A 90 -8.16 -2.29 -0.63
CA ASP A 90 -8.48 -1.38 -1.75
C ASP A 90 -7.23 -1.05 -2.57
N ILE A 91 -6.10 -0.82 -1.89
CA ILE A 91 -4.82 -0.52 -2.53
C ILE A 91 -4.28 -1.76 -3.24
N ILE A 92 -4.34 -2.93 -2.61
CA ILE A 92 -3.88 -4.18 -3.23
C ILE A 92 -4.66 -4.46 -4.52
N ASN A 93 -5.99 -4.33 -4.46
CA ASN A 93 -6.88 -4.52 -5.61
C ASN A 93 -6.59 -3.51 -6.73
N TYR A 94 -6.32 -2.24 -6.37
CA TYR A 94 -5.92 -1.21 -7.34
C TYR A 94 -4.62 -1.59 -8.06
N ILE A 95 -3.58 -1.96 -7.31
CA ILE A 95 -2.28 -2.36 -7.86
C ILE A 95 -2.42 -3.60 -8.76
N GLU A 96 -3.18 -4.60 -8.31
CA GLU A 96 -3.42 -5.82 -9.09
C GLU A 96 -4.15 -5.52 -10.41
N THR A 97 -5.13 -4.62 -10.38
CA THR A 97 -5.91 -4.22 -11.56
C THR A 97 -5.01 -3.50 -12.57
N CYS A 98 -4.16 -2.57 -12.11
CA CYS A 98 -3.21 -1.88 -12.98
C CYS A 98 -2.22 -2.83 -13.66
N GLN A 99 -1.74 -3.86 -12.94
CA GLN A 99 -0.86 -4.88 -13.51
C GLN A 99 -1.54 -5.75 -14.59
N SER A 100 -2.87 -5.91 -14.53
CA SER A 100 -3.64 -6.74 -15.46
C SER A 100 -4.03 -6.02 -16.75
N SER A 101 -3.88 -4.69 -16.80
CA SER A 101 -4.28 -3.85 -17.94
C SER A 101 -3.20 -3.72 -19.02
N LYS A 102 -2.26 -4.68 -19.12
CA LYS A 102 -1.20 -4.72 -20.13
C LYS A 102 -1.45 -5.78 -21.20
#